data_AF-A0A671DSU5-F1
#
_entry.id   AF-A0A671DSU5-F1
#
_cell.length_a   1.000
_cell.length_b   1.000
_cell.length_c   1.000
_cell.angle_alpha   90.00
_cell.angle_beta   90.00
_cell.angle_gamma   90.00
#
_symmetry.space_group_name_H-M   'P 1'
#
loop_
_entity.id
_entity.type
_entity.pdbx_description
1 polymer ?
#
loop_
_entity_poly.entity_id
_entity_poly.type
_entity_poly.pdbx_seq_one_letter_code
_entity_poly.pdbx_strand_id
1 'polypeptide(L)'
;MASKRALVNLAKGAEEMETVIPVDGPYDVVVLPGGNLGAQNLSESAALKDTEGTRKREGFVATICAGPTALLAHEIGFGSKITTQPLAKDKMMNGSHYSYSVNCVEKDGLILTSRGPGTKFEFALAIVTALSGKKVAKQVKTPLVLRD
;
A
#
# COMPACT_ATOMS: atom_id res chain seq x y z
N MET A 1 20.14 12.62 -9.60
CA MET A 1 19.03 12.36 -8.64
C MET A 1 19.34 11.07 -7.93
N ALA A 2 19.15 10.98 -6.61
CA ALA A 2 19.31 9.71 -5.89
C ALA A 2 18.26 8.68 -6.37
N SER A 3 18.65 7.41 -6.46
CA SER A 3 17.75 6.33 -6.85
C SER A 3 16.62 6.16 -5.82
N LYS A 4 15.38 6.02 -6.31
CA LYS A 4 14.20 5.72 -5.47
C LYS A 4 14.10 4.23 -5.25
N ARG A 5 13.84 3.80 -4.01
CA ARG A 5 13.76 2.39 -3.62
C ARG A 5 12.34 2.07 -3.16
N ALA A 6 11.75 1.02 -3.71
CA ALA A 6 10.46 0.49 -3.28
C ALA A 6 10.66 -0.92 -2.72
N LEU A 7 10.02 -1.22 -1.59
CA LEU A 7 9.89 -2.58 -1.07
C LEU A 7 8.46 -3.04 -1.36
N VAL A 8 8.30 -4.20 -1.99
CA VAL A 8 6.99 -4.84 -2.15
C VAL A 8 6.98 -6.07 -1.23
N ASN A 9 6.16 -6.04 -0.18
CA ASN A 9 6.10 -7.15 0.77
C ASN A 9 4.99 -8.12 0.32
N LEU A 10 5.41 -9.26 -0.21
CA LEU A 10 4.51 -10.32 -0.64
C LEU A 10 4.39 -11.37 0.45
N ALA A 11 3.15 -11.68 0.83
CA ALA A 11 2.86 -12.75 1.76
C ALA A 11 3.23 -14.12 1.18
N LYS A 12 3.66 -15.03 2.07
CA LYS A 12 3.86 -16.44 1.75
C LYS A 12 2.60 -17.02 1.08
N GLY A 13 2.76 -17.70 -0.06
CA GLY A 13 1.66 -18.32 -0.81
C GLY A 13 0.95 -17.42 -1.84
N ALA A 14 1.42 -16.20 -2.09
CA ALA A 14 1.08 -15.49 -3.32
C ALA A 14 1.82 -16.20 -4.49
N GLU A 15 1.09 -16.89 -5.37
CA GLU A 15 1.68 -17.53 -6.54
C GLU A 15 2.43 -16.49 -7.38
N GLU A 16 3.75 -16.68 -7.47
CA GLU A 16 4.76 -15.86 -8.14
C GLU A 16 4.93 -14.41 -7.65
N MET A 17 5.57 -14.27 -6.48
CA MET A 17 6.89 -13.62 -6.37
C MET A 17 7.32 -13.69 -4.89
N GLU A 18 8.04 -14.76 -4.54
CA GLU A 18 8.59 -14.93 -3.21
C GLU A 18 9.84 -14.05 -3.11
N THR A 19 9.72 -12.85 -2.56
CA THR A 19 10.89 -12.09 -2.13
C THR A 19 10.57 -11.20 -0.94
N VAL A 20 10.72 -11.75 0.27
CA VAL A 20 11.18 -10.93 1.40
C VAL A 20 12.67 -10.69 1.12
N ILE A 21 12.98 -9.66 0.32
CA ILE A 21 14.36 -9.24 0.08
C ILE A 21 14.96 -8.88 1.44
N PRO A 22 16.20 -9.32 1.77
CA PRO A 22 16.89 -8.90 2.98
C PRO A 22 16.83 -7.37 3.13
N VAL A 23 16.57 -6.94 4.37
CA VAL A 23 16.21 -5.58 4.80
C VAL A 23 17.37 -4.57 4.70
N ASP A 24 17.90 -4.35 3.51
CA ASP A 24 18.77 -3.19 3.27
C ASP A 24 17.91 -1.95 3.07
N GLY A 25 17.27 -1.48 4.15
CA GLY A 25 16.56 -0.20 4.17
C GLY A 25 17.50 1.00 4.03
N PRO A 26 16.97 2.24 3.98
CA PRO A 26 15.54 2.58 4.03
C PRO A 26 14.89 2.76 2.63
N TYR A 27 13.60 2.43 2.51
CA TYR A 27 12.81 2.53 1.27
C TYR A 27 11.96 3.82 1.21
N ASP A 28 11.75 4.35 0.01
CA ASP A 28 10.87 5.50 -0.24
C ASP A 28 9.38 5.12 -0.19
N VAL A 29 9.05 3.86 -0.49
CA VAL A 29 7.69 3.32 -0.32
C VAL A 29 7.75 1.85 0.08
N VAL A 30 6.86 1.44 0.99
CA VAL A 30 6.55 0.03 1.24
C VAL A 30 5.18 -0.29 0.68
N VAL A 31 5.09 -1.27 -0.21
CA VAL A 31 3.86 -1.67 -0.88
C VAL A 31 3.36 -2.99 -0.31
N LEU A 32 2.12 -3.00 0.17
CA LEU A 32 1.44 -4.18 0.73
C LEU A 32 0.25 -4.56 -0.17
N PRO A 33 0.40 -5.59 -1.02
CA PRO A 33 -0.68 -6.09 -1.84
C PRO A 33 -1.86 -6.63 -1.03
N GLY A 34 -2.97 -6.86 -1.72
CA GLY A 34 -4.17 -7.44 -1.13
C GLY A 34 -4.28 -8.96 -1.30
N GLY A 35 -5.52 -9.43 -1.44
CA GLY A 35 -5.86 -10.85 -1.36
C GLY A 35 -6.08 -11.27 0.09
N ASN A 36 -7.14 -12.04 0.36
CA ASN A 36 -7.56 -12.32 1.74
C ASN A 36 -6.46 -13.07 2.53
N LEU A 37 -5.93 -14.15 1.95
CA LEU A 37 -4.85 -14.93 2.57
C LEU A 37 -3.56 -14.11 2.68
N GLY A 38 -3.22 -13.33 1.64
CA GLY A 38 -2.04 -12.48 1.66
C GLY A 38 -2.10 -11.41 2.75
N ALA A 39 -3.22 -10.72 2.86
CA ALA A 39 -3.45 -9.72 3.90
C ALA A 39 -3.46 -10.34 5.31
N GLN A 40 -3.98 -11.55 5.48
CA GLN A 40 -3.91 -12.29 6.74
C GLN A 40 -2.46 -12.60 7.12
N ASN A 41 -1.69 -13.19 6.20
CA ASN A 41 -0.28 -13.50 6.44
C ASN A 41 0.55 -12.23 6.76
N LEU A 42 0.25 -11.11 6.09
CA LEU A 42 0.86 -9.81 6.43
C LEU A 42 0.46 -9.32 7.82
N SER A 43 -0.80 -9.50 8.22
CA SER A 43 -1.30 -9.13 9.55
C SER A 43 -0.65 -9.96 10.66
N GLU A 44 -0.31 -11.21 10.38
CA GLU A 44 0.33 -12.13 11.33
C GLU A 44 1.87 -12.03 11.32
N SER A 45 2.45 -11.35 10.33
CA SER A 45 3.90 -11.25 10.15
C SER A 45 4.53 -10.24 11.11
N ALA A 46 5.38 -10.71 12.03
CA ALA A 46 6.17 -9.86 12.91
C ALA A 46 7.11 -8.91 12.14
N ALA A 47 7.58 -9.30 10.95
CA ALA A 47 8.44 -8.48 10.11
C ALA A 47 7.74 -7.20 9.60
N LEU A 48 6.40 -7.20 9.56
CA LEU A 48 5.63 -6.02 9.17
C LEU A 48 5.48 -5.02 10.33
N LYS A 49 5.68 -5.44 11.58
CA LYS A 49 5.74 -4.50 12.71
C LYS A 49 6.93 -3.54 12.57
N ASP A 50 8.03 -4.01 12.00
CA ASP A 50 9.24 -3.22 11.74
C ASP A 50 9.14 -2.37 10.46
N THR A 51 7.98 -2.33 9.79
CA THR A 51 7.80 -1.55 8.54
C THR A 51 8.05 -0.06 8.75
N GLU A 52 7.76 0.47 9.94
CA GLU A 52 8.11 1.85 10.28
C GLU A 52 9.62 2.09 10.35
N GLY A 53 10.42 1.07 10.71
CA GLY A 53 11.88 1.12 10.73
C GLY A 53 12.53 0.90 9.36
N THR A 54 11.83 0.27 8.42
CA THR A 54 12.35 0.00 7.06
C THR A 54 12.07 1.12 6.06
N ARG A 55 11.18 2.07 6.36
CA ARG A 55 10.92 3.24 5.52
C ARG A 55 11.89 4.40 5.83
N LYS A 56 12.16 5.23 4.82
CA LYS A 56 12.77 6.55 5.03
C LYS A 56 11.85 7.41 5.91
N ARG A 57 12.40 8.44 6.56
CA ARG A 57 11.62 9.41 7.35
C ARG A 57 10.43 10.01 6.56
N GLU A 58 10.61 10.22 5.27
CA GLU A 58 9.57 10.73 4.34
C GLU A 58 8.95 9.62 3.48
N GLY A 59 9.29 8.35 3.75
CA GLY A 59 8.73 7.21 3.05
C GLY A 59 7.29 6.94 3.48
N PHE A 60 6.49 6.38 2.58
CA PHE A 60 5.07 6.11 2.83
C PHE A 60 4.72 4.63 2.65
N VAL A 61 3.60 4.22 3.23
CA VAL A 61 3.05 2.88 3.03
C VAL A 61 1.92 2.97 2.02
N ALA A 62 1.96 2.08 1.02
CA ALA A 62 0.93 1.97 0.00
C ALA A 62 0.31 0.58 0.06
N THR A 63 -1.01 0.48 0.19
CA THR A 63 -1.68 -0.83 0.31
C THR A 63 -3.02 -0.85 -0.41
N ILE A 64 -3.47 -2.03 -0.83
CA ILE A 64 -4.63 -2.18 -1.71
C ILE A 64 -5.51 -3.35 -1.29
N CYS A 65 -6.81 -3.24 -1.57
CA CYS A 65 -7.80 -4.29 -1.42
C CYS A 65 -8.00 -4.69 0.06
N ALA A 66 -7.61 -5.91 0.44
CA ALA A 66 -7.62 -6.39 1.83
C ALA A 66 -6.32 -6.04 2.58
N GLY A 67 -5.24 -5.67 1.86
CA GLY A 67 -3.95 -5.32 2.45
C GLY A 67 -4.00 -4.28 3.58
N PRO A 68 -4.89 -3.24 3.53
CA PRO A 68 -5.03 -2.29 4.63
C PRO A 68 -5.31 -2.91 6.00
N THR A 69 -5.90 -4.11 6.07
CA THR A 69 -6.15 -4.75 7.38
C THR A 69 -4.87 -5.12 8.13
N ALA A 70 -3.74 -5.23 7.42
CA ALA A 70 -2.45 -5.40 8.06
C ALA A 70 -1.99 -4.11 8.78
N LEU A 71 -2.40 -2.92 8.31
CA LEU A 71 -2.13 -1.68 9.03
C LEU A 71 -2.84 -1.68 10.39
N LEU A 72 -4.11 -2.11 10.41
CA LEU A 72 -4.88 -2.26 11.65
C LEU A 72 -4.20 -3.25 12.61
N ALA A 73 -3.76 -4.40 12.12
CA ALA A 73 -3.12 -5.43 12.94
C ALA A 73 -1.81 -4.98 13.60
N HIS A 74 -1.09 -4.04 12.97
CA HIS A 74 0.19 -3.51 13.44
C HIS A 74 0.09 -2.07 13.95
N GLU A 75 -1.12 -1.55 14.17
CA GLU A 75 -1.40 -0.20 14.69
C GLU A 75 -0.79 0.94 13.86
N ILE A 76 -0.63 0.73 12.55
CA ILE A 76 0.03 1.68 11.65
C ILE A 76 -0.95 2.74 11.18
N GLY A 77 -0.60 4.01 11.40
CA GLY A 77 -1.30 5.15 10.79
C GLY A 77 -2.69 5.42 11.37
N PHE A 78 -2.95 5.09 12.63
CA PHE A 78 -4.19 5.45 13.32
C PHE A 78 -4.52 6.94 13.15
N GLY A 79 -5.81 7.24 12.95
CA GLY A 79 -6.33 8.55 12.60
C GLY A 79 -6.41 8.85 11.10
N SER A 80 -5.72 8.07 10.25
CA SER A 80 -5.70 8.31 8.81
C SER A 80 -7.06 8.03 8.15
N LYS A 81 -7.33 8.76 7.07
CA LYS A 81 -8.41 8.44 6.13
C LYS A 81 -7.96 7.36 5.14
N ILE A 82 -8.72 6.28 5.03
CA ILE A 82 -8.36 5.08 4.25
C ILE A 82 -9.54 4.52 3.45
N THR A 83 -9.24 3.76 2.41
CA THR A 83 -10.20 2.99 1.60
C THR A 83 -9.76 1.53 1.52
N THR A 84 -10.70 0.62 1.26
CA THR A 84 -10.44 -0.82 1.15
C THR A 84 -11.28 -1.45 0.04
N GLN A 85 -11.06 -2.73 -0.20
CA GLN A 85 -12.08 -3.56 -0.83
C GLN A 85 -13.35 -3.56 0.04
N PRO A 86 -14.57 -3.45 -0.53
CA PRO A 86 -15.80 -3.30 0.26
C PRO A 86 -16.03 -4.36 1.35
N LEU A 87 -15.73 -5.64 1.08
CA LEU A 87 -15.88 -6.76 2.02
C LEU A 87 -14.83 -6.72 3.16
N ALA A 88 -13.72 -6.00 2.97
CA ALA A 88 -12.72 -5.78 4.03
C ALA A 88 -13.07 -4.59 4.94
N LYS A 89 -14.09 -3.79 4.61
CA LYS A 89 -14.45 -2.57 5.35
C LYS A 89 -14.73 -2.85 6.82
N ASP A 90 -15.58 -3.82 7.12
CA ASP A 90 -16.02 -4.07 8.50
C ASP A 90 -14.85 -4.50 9.38
N LYS A 91 -13.97 -5.36 8.85
CA LYS A 91 -12.72 -5.73 9.53
C LYS A 91 -11.83 -4.52 9.77
N MET A 92 -11.64 -3.68 8.74
CA MET A 92 -10.76 -2.52 8.81
C MET A 92 -11.25 -1.44 9.78
N MET A 93 -12.57 -1.27 9.89
CA MET A 93 -13.19 -0.24 10.73
C MET A 93 -13.46 -0.70 12.16
N ASN A 94 -13.10 -1.93 12.51
CA ASN A 94 -13.17 -2.41 13.88
C ASN A 94 -12.33 -1.50 14.81
N GLY A 95 -12.89 -1.11 15.95
CA GLY A 95 -12.24 -0.20 16.91
C GLY A 95 -12.23 1.28 16.51
N SER A 96 -12.75 1.66 15.34
CA SER A 96 -12.83 3.07 14.88
C SER A 96 -11.49 3.82 14.84
N HIS A 97 -10.40 3.12 14.55
CA HIS A 97 -9.05 3.70 14.49
C HIS A 97 -8.77 4.55 13.23
N TYR A 98 -9.65 4.51 12.23
CA TYR A 98 -9.50 5.17 10.94
C TYR A 98 -10.80 5.85 10.49
N SER A 99 -10.70 6.77 9.54
CA SER A 99 -11.86 7.31 8.83
C SER A 99 -12.01 6.63 7.45
N TYR A 100 -13.22 6.23 7.08
CA TYR A 100 -13.43 5.49 5.82
C TYR A 100 -13.70 6.40 4.62
N SER A 101 -13.15 6.04 3.47
CA SER A 101 -13.37 6.67 2.17
C SER A 101 -13.92 5.68 1.16
N VAL A 102 -14.75 6.16 0.24
CA VAL A 102 -15.25 5.38 -0.91
C VAL A 102 -14.46 5.63 -2.20
N ASN A 103 -13.44 6.50 -2.14
CA ASN A 103 -12.58 6.82 -3.27
C ASN A 103 -11.81 5.58 -3.77
N CYS A 104 -11.56 5.51 -5.08
CA CYS A 104 -10.76 4.45 -5.69
C CYS A 104 -9.34 4.40 -5.13
N VAL A 105 -8.76 5.56 -4.85
CA VAL A 105 -7.48 5.75 -4.16
C VAL A 105 -7.67 6.84 -3.09
N GLU A 106 -7.16 6.61 -1.89
CA GLU A 106 -7.14 7.58 -0.81
C GLU A 106 -5.71 7.74 -0.32
N LYS A 107 -5.20 8.98 -0.27
CA LYS A 107 -3.87 9.27 0.25
C LYS A 107 -3.99 10.31 1.35
N ASP A 108 -3.66 9.91 2.56
CA ASP A 108 -3.62 10.77 3.73
C ASP A 108 -2.22 10.73 4.35
N GLY A 109 -1.50 11.85 4.29
CA GLY A 109 -0.11 11.93 4.71
C GLY A 109 0.78 10.84 4.07
N LEU A 110 1.30 9.94 4.91
CA LEU A 110 2.19 8.83 4.56
C LEU A 110 1.45 7.48 4.39
N ILE A 111 0.12 7.49 4.33
CA ILE A 111 -0.71 6.32 4.08
C ILE A 111 -1.43 6.49 2.74
N LEU A 112 -1.23 5.53 1.84
CA LEU A 112 -1.89 5.46 0.55
C LEU A 112 -2.66 4.14 0.46
N THR A 113 -3.96 4.20 0.23
CA THR A 113 -4.83 3.03 0.16
C THR A 113 -5.64 2.99 -1.13
N SER A 114 -6.03 1.80 -1.58
CA SER A 114 -6.88 1.61 -2.77
C SER A 114 -7.78 0.38 -2.64
N ARG A 115 -8.81 0.27 -3.49
CA ARG A 115 -9.95 -0.62 -3.28
C ARG A 115 -9.80 -2.05 -3.81
N GLY A 116 -9.13 -2.28 -4.94
CA GLY A 116 -9.15 -3.62 -5.51
C GLY A 116 -8.50 -3.74 -6.89
N PRO A 117 -8.64 -4.91 -7.54
CA PRO A 117 -8.07 -5.14 -8.87
C PRO A 117 -8.50 -4.11 -9.91
N GLY A 118 -9.74 -3.60 -9.83
CA GLY A 118 -10.24 -2.55 -10.72
C GLY A 118 -9.56 -1.18 -10.54
N THR A 119 -8.95 -0.92 -9.39
CA THR A 119 -8.29 0.36 -9.07
C THR A 119 -6.76 0.25 -9.05
N LYS A 120 -6.20 -0.89 -9.49
CA LYS A 120 -4.75 -1.19 -9.40
C LYS A 120 -3.88 -0.21 -10.20
N PHE A 121 -4.35 0.25 -11.35
CA PHE A 121 -3.60 1.21 -12.17
C PHE A 121 -3.61 2.61 -11.55
N GLU A 122 -4.76 3.06 -11.04
CA GLU A 122 -4.86 4.32 -10.30
C GLU A 122 -3.96 4.31 -9.06
N PHE A 123 -3.97 3.19 -8.32
CA PHE A 123 -3.07 2.96 -7.18
C PHE A 123 -1.60 3.07 -7.56
N ALA A 124 -1.16 2.34 -8.58
CA ALA A 124 0.22 2.37 -9.04
C ALA A 124 0.65 3.77 -9.52
N LEU A 125 -0.20 4.46 -10.29
CA LEU A 125 0.06 5.82 -10.76
C LEU A 125 0.06 6.84 -9.62
N ALA A 126 -0.72 6.63 -8.55
CA ALA A 126 -0.67 7.45 -7.35
C ALA A 126 0.65 7.30 -6.59
N ILE A 127 1.20 6.06 -6.51
CA ILE A 127 2.54 5.82 -5.97
C ILE A 127 3.60 6.55 -6.82
N VAL A 128 3.55 6.41 -8.15
CA VAL A 128 4.47 7.11 -9.07
C VAL A 128 4.37 8.63 -8.89
N THR A 129 3.16 9.16 -8.74
CA THR A 129 2.92 10.59 -8.50
C THR A 129 3.55 11.05 -7.19
N ALA A 130 3.43 10.25 -6.12
CA ALA A 130 4.01 10.57 -4.81
C ALA A 130 5.55 10.52 -4.81
N LEU A 131 6.16 9.60 -5.58
CA LEU A 131 7.62 9.45 -5.64
C LEU A 131 8.30 10.40 -6.63
N SER A 132 7.65 10.66 -7.76
CA SER A 132 8.27 11.23 -8.96
C SER A 132 7.47 12.38 -9.59
N GLY A 133 6.34 12.74 -8.99
CA GLY A 133 5.50 13.86 -9.43
C GLY A 133 4.56 13.55 -10.59
N LYS A 134 3.58 14.45 -10.79
CA LYS A 134 2.48 14.29 -11.77
C LYS A 134 2.97 14.18 -13.22
N LYS A 135 4.07 14.84 -13.57
CA LYS A 135 4.64 14.80 -14.92
C LYS A 135 5.10 13.38 -15.28
N VAL A 136 5.84 12.72 -14.39
CA VAL A 136 6.32 11.35 -14.59
C VAL A 136 5.16 10.37 -14.60
N ALA A 137 4.19 10.53 -13.68
CA ALA A 137 3.00 9.69 -13.67
C ALA A 137 2.21 9.79 -14.99
N LYS A 138 2.08 10.98 -15.57
CA LYS A 138 1.46 11.17 -16.90
C LYS A 138 2.24 10.46 -18.00
N GLN A 139 3.57 10.57 -18.00
CA GLN A 139 4.44 9.87 -18.96
C GLN A 139 4.29 8.35 -18.86
N VAL A 140 4.16 7.80 -17.65
CA VAL A 140 3.91 6.38 -17.40
C VAL A 140 2.48 5.98 -17.80
N LYS A 141 1.47 6.83 -17.57
CA LYS A 141 0.07 6.57 -17.96
C LYS A 141 -0.10 6.45 -19.47
N THR A 142 0.51 7.35 -20.25
CA THR A 142 0.31 7.45 -21.70
C THR A 142 0.42 6.11 -22.47
N PRO A 143 1.50 5.32 -22.32
CA PRO A 143 1.63 4.05 -23.05
C PRO A 143 0.75 2.91 -22.51
N LEU A 144 0.07 3.08 -21.36
CA LEU A 144 -0.79 2.02 -20.78
C LEU A 144 -2.18 1.95 -21.42
N VAL A 145 -2.55 2.92 -22.27
CA VAL A 145 -3.85 2.96 -22.98
C VAL A 145 -5.05 2.77 -22.02
N LEU A 146 -4.95 3.38 -20.84
CA LEU A 146 -6.02 3.38 -19.86
C LEU A 146 -7.15 4.31 -20.30
N ARG A 147 -8.38 4.00 -19.89
CA ARG A 147 -9.50 4.94 -20.02
C ARG A 147 -9.21 6.20 -19.18
N ASP A 148 -9.65 7.35 -19.68
CA ASP A 148 -9.55 8.63 -18.97
C ASP A 148 -10.63 8.78 -17.90
#